data_AF-A0A8G2BXK2-F1
#
_entry.id   AF-A0A8G2BXK2-F1
#
_cell.length_a   1.000
_cell.length_b   1.000
_cell.length_c   1.000
_cell.angle_alpha   90.00
_cell.angle_beta   90.00
_cell.angle_gamma   90.00
#
_symmetry.space_group_name_H-M   'P 1'
#
loop_
_entity.id
_entity.type
_entity.pdbx_description
1 polymer ?
#
loop_
_entity_poly.entity_id
_entity_poly.type
_entity_poly.pdbx_seq_one_letter_code
_entity_poly.pdbx_strand_id
1 'polypeptide(L)' 'MATVKVKEIELPVLPPKNWKRRVAEVAGVSEKTVYNAIRRGIKGPQSNKVMEVYKNLYGRIVATEKNG' A
#
# COMPACT_ATOMS: atom_id res chain seq x y z
N MET A 1 -14.95 -20.96 -14.15
CA MET A 1 -13.75 -20.53 -13.42
C MET A 1 -14.07 -19.20 -12.75
N ALA A 2 -14.30 -19.19 -11.44
CA ALA A 2 -14.68 -17.98 -10.71
C ALA A 2 -13.46 -17.06 -10.56
N THR A 3 -13.40 -16.00 -11.36
CA THR A 3 -12.40 -14.93 -11.20
C THR A 3 -12.87 -13.98 -10.11
N VAL A 4 -12.47 -14.23 -8.87
CA VAL A 4 -12.63 -13.30 -7.76
C VAL A 4 -11.77 -12.07 -8.07
N LYS A 5 -12.40 -10.97 -8.51
CA LYS A 5 -11.72 -9.72 -8.86
C LYS A 5 -12.13 -8.62 -7.90
N VAL A 6 -11.08 -7.97 -7.39
CA VAL A 6 -11.05 -6.72 -6.60
C VAL A 6 -11.23 -6.90 -5.08
N LYS A 7 -10.08 -6.96 -4.38
CA LYS A 7 -10.00 -6.61 -2.95
C LYS A 7 -9.87 -5.10 -2.87
N GLU A 8 -10.95 -4.42 -2.49
CA GLU A 8 -10.89 -3.01 -2.13
C GLU A 8 -10.07 -2.87 -0.84
N ILE A 9 -8.92 -2.21 -0.95
CA ILE A 9 -8.01 -1.98 0.16
C ILE A 9 -8.21 -0.52 0.57
N GLU A 10 -8.95 -0.30 1.65
CA GLU A 10 -9.02 1.03 2.25
C GLU A 10 -7.71 1.29 2.98
N LEU A 11 -7.03 2.35 2.55
CA LEU A 11 -5.87 2.88 3.22
C LEU A 11 -6.34 3.85 4.31
N PRO A 12 -5.73 3.85 5.50
CA PRO A 12 -6.14 4.74 6.57
C PRO A 12 -6.01 6.20 6.11
N VAL A 13 -7.07 6.99 6.36
CA VAL A 13 -7.15 8.42 6.02
C VAL A 13 -5.94 9.19 6.56
N LEU A 14 -5.44 8.79 7.73
CA LEU A 14 -4.21 9.28 8.30
C LEU A 14 -3.30 8.09 8.66
N PRO A 15 -2.19 7.87 7.93
CA PRO A 15 -1.22 6.86 8.33
C PRO A 15 -0.51 7.26 9.64
N PRO A 16 -0.13 6.28 10.48
CA PRO A 16 0.45 6.54 11.81
C PRO A 16 1.74 7.35 11.76
N LYS A 17 2.12 8.05 12.85
CA LYS A 17 3.41 8.75 12.92
C LYS A 17 4.56 7.79 12.54
N ASN A 18 5.50 8.28 11.73
CA ASN A 18 6.65 7.53 11.20
C ASN A 18 6.34 6.39 10.20
N TRP A 19 5.12 6.33 9.65
CA TRP A 19 4.76 5.32 8.64
C TRP A 19 5.71 5.29 7.43
N LYS A 20 6.20 6.46 6.98
CA LYS A 20 7.10 6.57 5.81
C LYS A 20 8.40 5.80 6.03
N ARG A 21 8.97 5.92 7.24
CA ARG A 21 10.19 5.24 7.65
C ARG A 21 9.99 3.74 7.68
N ARG A 22 8.88 3.26 8.26
CA ARG A 22 8.57 1.83 8.30
C ARG A 22 8.39 1.23 6.91
N VAL A 23 7.69 1.92 6.02
CA VAL A 23 7.52 1.49 4.62
C VAL A 23 8.87 1.50 3.89
N ALA A 24 9.70 2.51 4.11
CA ALA A 24 11.04 2.62 3.53
C ALA A 24 11.94 1.46 3.95
N GLU A 25 11.96 1.12 5.24
CA GLU A 25 12.71 -0.02 5.79
C GLU A 25 12.26 -1.35 5.18
N VAL A 26 10.95 -1.61 5.12
CA VAL A 26 10.41 -2.88 4.59
C VAL A 26 10.56 -2.97 3.07
N ALA A 27 10.40 -1.87 2.35
CA ALA A 27 10.58 -1.84 0.89
C ALA A 27 12.07 -1.80 0.48
N GLY A 28 12.99 -1.50 1.40
CA GLY A 28 14.42 -1.32 1.13
C GLY A 28 14.71 -0.10 0.27
N VAL A 29 13.99 1.01 0.49
CA VAL A 29 14.12 2.26 -0.28
C VAL A 29 14.25 3.47 0.65
N SER A 30 14.55 4.64 0.09
CA SER A 30 14.56 5.89 0.88
C SER A 30 13.16 6.40 1.22
N GLU A 31 13.01 7.13 2.32
CA GLU A 31 11.75 7.82 2.66
C GLU A 31 11.29 8.79 1.57
N LYS A 32 12.23 9.39 0.82
CA LYS A 32 11.93 10.25 -0.34
C LYS A 32 11.24 9.46 -1.45
N THR A 33 11.70 8.23 -1.72
CA THR A 33 11.06 7.32 -2.68
C THR A 33 9.63 7.01 -2.24
N VAL A 34 9.43 6.74 -0.94
CA VAL A 34 8.10 6.49 -0.38
C VAL A 34 7.17 7.70 -0.55
N TYR A 35 7.66 8.89 -0.21
CA TYR A 35 6.91 10.14 -0.40
C TYR A 35 6.55 10.38 -1.87
N ASN A 36 7.49 10.18 -2.77
CA ASN A 36 7.26 10.37 -4.21
C ASN A 36 6.25 9.37 -4.78
N ALA A 37 6.32 8.11 -4.36
CA ALA A 37 5.40 7.07 -4.82
C ALA A 37 3.96 7.33 -4.34
N ILE A 38 3.77 7.63 -3.06
CA ILE A 38 2.44 7.73 -2.45
C ILE A 38 1.83 9.12 -2.59
N ARG A 39 2.62 10.18 -2.40
CA ARG A 39 2.11 11.56 -2.36
C ARG A 39 2.25 12.30 -3.70
N ARG A 40 3.26 11.98 -4.51
CA ARG A 40 3.41 12.56 -5.86
C ARG A 40 2.89 11.66 -6.97
N GLY A 41 2.46 10.43 -6.65
CA GLY A 41 1.91 9.49 -7.63
C GLY A 41 2.91 9.04 -8.70
N ILE A 42 4.22 9.10 -8.41
CA ILE A 42 5.24 8.68 -9.38
C ILE A 42 5.11 7.18 -9.61
N LYS A 43 4.94 6.78 -10.87
CA LYS A 43 4.83 5.38 -11.27
C LYS A 43 6.20 4.82 -11.65
N GLY A 44 6.46 3.57 -11.27
CA GLY A 44 7.71 2.87 -11.59
C GLY A 44 7.87 1.61 -10.75
N PRO A 45 8.86 0.74 -11.06
CA PRO A 45 9.04 -0.53 -10.36
C PRO A 45 9.21 -0.37 -8.84
N GLN A 46 10.01 0.62 -8.42
CA GLN A 46 10.20 0.94 -7.00
C GLN A 46 8.92 1.50 -6.35
N SER A 47 8.18 2.36 -7.05
CA SER A 47 6.93 2.92 -6.55
C SER A 47 5.84 1.85 -6.40
N ASN A 48 5.77 0.89 -7.32
CA ASN A 48 4.83 -0.23 -7.22
C ASN A 48 5.12 -1.06 -5.97
N LYS A 49 6.40 -1.38 -5.73
CA LYS A 49 6.85 -2.07 -4.51
C LYS A 49 6.46 -1.30 -3.24
N VAL A 50 6.66 0.02 -3.23
CA VAL A 50 6.26 0.88 -2.10
C VAL A 50 4.75 0.79 -1.86
N MET A 51 3.93 0.85 -2.90
CA MET A 51 2.48 0.79 -2.78
C MET A 51 2.00 -0.58 -2.28
N GLU A 52 2.61 -1.68 -2.72
CA GLU A 52 2.33 -3.02 -2.20
C GLU A 52 2.68 -3.14 -0.72
N VAL A 53 3.87 -2.68 -0.32
CA VAL A 53 4.30 -2.68 1.09
C VAL A 53 3.37 -1.81 1.93
N TYR A 54 2.99 -0.63 1.45
CA TYR A 54 2.07 0.26 2.14
C TYR A 54 0.68 -0.38 2.33
N LYS A 55 0.15 -1.05 1.30
CA LYS A 55 -1.10 -1.81 1.37
C LYS A 55 -1.00 -3.03 2.30
N ASN A 56 0.11 -3.73 2.32
CA ASN A 56 0.29 -4.88 3.23
C ASN A 56 0.43 -4.45 4.69
N LEU A 57 1.07 -3.31 4.96
CA LEU A 57 1.28 -2.81 6.32
C LEU A 57 0.05 -2.11 6.90
N TYR A 58 -0.70 -1.38 6.06
CA TYR A 58 -1.75 -0.48 6.53
C TYR A 58 -3.08 -0.67 5.84
N GLY A 59 -3.12 -1.38 4.71
CA GLY A 59 -4.37 -1.67 4.03
C GLY A 59 -5.26 -2.54 4.89
N ARG A 60 -6.48 -2.07 5.14
CA ARG A 60 -7.53 -2.91 5.68
C ARG A 60 -8.25 -3.55 4.49
N ILE A 61 -8.42 -4.86 4.51
CA ILE A 61 -9.28 -5.55 3.53
C ILE A 61 -10.70 -5.23 3.95
N VAL A 62 -11.43 -4.43 3.17
CA VAL A 62 -12.76 -3.92 3.57
C VAL A 62 -13.89 -4.73 2.94
N ALA A 63 -13.59 -5.51 1.90
CA ALA A 63 -14.51 -6.48 1.34
C ALA A 63 -13.87 -7.87 1.30
N THR A 64 -14.44 -8.77 2.10
CA THR A 64 -14.46 -10.20 1.82
C THR A 64 -15.91 -10.52 1.51
N GLU A 65 -16.27 -10.63 0.23
CA GLU A 65 -17.51 -11.32 -0.12
C GLU A 65 -17.41 -12.74 0.44
N LYS A 66 -18.15 -12.96 1.53
CA LYS A 66 -18.40 -14.28 2.12
C LYS A 66 -19.82 -14.63 1.72
N ASN A 67 -19.99 -15.18 0.52
CA ASN A 67 -21.24 -15.85 0.17
C ASN A 67 -21.03 -17.35 0.40
N GLY A 68 -21.55 -17.81 1.53
CA GLY A 68 -21.78 -19.20 1.91
C GLY A 68 -23.07 -19.26 2.70
#